data_AF-A0A7Z7ND48-F1
#
_entry.id   AF-A0A7Z7ND48-F1
#
_cell.length_a   1.000
_cell.length_b   1.000
_cell.length_c   1.000
_cell.angle_alpha   90.00
_cell.angle_beta   90.00
_cell.angle_gamma   90.00
#
_symmetry.space_group_name_H-M   'P 1'
#
loop_
_entity.id
_entity.type
_entity.pdbx_description
1 polymer ?
#
loop_
_entity_poly.entity_id
_entity_poly.type
_entity_poly.pdbx_seq_one_letter_code
_entity_poly.pdbx_strand_id
1 'polypeptide(L)'
;MLPEHDYVPAPESPAQIYAAYLVHLRRRDRGNTAYAQAARSFLRRWPRVQAWADIPLDKQLAANCSTRPFVTFLMVSRRLQPGYDYLVHRKLSSLWHELTDSCLQPDLDQFISAALKLGFTKRVASAIGSQIIARLLIQTARPLTGLRESDLQELLHACDVRQVRTGRGAKHYRSTTHSARQILFHLGILDAQTPPAVTALTLKNLAVLAAQRIDAQDLAADAEKRGWIDEADRHRKLVSRLDALITQTESA
;
A
#
# COMPACT_ATOMS: atom_id res chain seq x y z
N MET A 1 13.23 5.19 27.39
CA MET A 1 11.78 4.94 27.20
C MET A 1 11.08 6.27 27.14
N LEU A 2 10.69 6.72 25.94
CA LEU A 2 9.78 7.86 25.79
C LEU A 2 8.35 7.30 25.81
N PRO A 3 7.39 7.97 26.46
CA PRO A 3 6.03 7.46 26.56
C PRO A 3 5.40 7.38 25.17
N GLU A 4 4.84 6.20 24.85
CA GLU A 4 3.87 6.04 23.77
C GLU A 4 2.73 7.04 24.04
N HIS A 5 2.75 8.15 23.32
CA HIS A 5 1.60 9.03 23.28
C HIS A 5 0.57 8.34 22.39
N ASP A 6 -0.30 7.57 23.03
CA ASP A 6 -1.65 7.29 22.54
C ASP A 6 -2.41 8.63 22.47
N TYR A 7 -2.01 9.47 21.51
CA TYR A 7 -2.71 10.69 21.18
C TYR A 7 -3.90 10.28 20.32
N VAL A 8 -4.98 9.84 20.96
CA VAL A 8 -6.30 9.89 20.32
C VAL A 8 -6.69 11.37 20.34
N PRO A 9 -6.65 12.08 19.19
CA PRO A 9 -7.03 13.48 19.17
C PRO A 9 -8.48 13.59 19.65
N ALA A 10 -8.79 14.62 20.44
CA ALA A 10 -10.17 14.93 20.78
C ALA A 10 -11.00 15.03 19.48
N PRO A 11 -12.22 14.47 19.43
CA PRO A 11 -13.01 14.46 18.22
C PRO A 11 -13.29 15.89 17.75
N GLU A 12 -12.75 16.25 16.60
CA GLU A 12 -12.96 17.56 16.00
C GLU A 12 -14.37 17.66 15.41
N SER A 13 -15.03 18.78 15.69
CA SER A 13 -16.28 19.14 15.03
C SER A 13 -16.06 19.44 13.53
N PRO A 14 -17.08 19.27 12.68
CA PRO A 14 -17.02 19.69 11.28
C PRO A 14 -16.58 21.14 11.10
N ALA A 15 -16.96 22.03 12.02
CA ALA A 15 -16.57 23.44 11.98
C ALA A 15 -15.05 23.64 12.19
N GLN A 16 -14.44 22.88 13.11
CA GLN A 16 -12.99 22.92 13.35
C GLN A 16 -12.22 22.40 12.13
N ILE A 17 -12.65 21.27 11.56
CA ILE A 17 -12.04 20.70 10.35
C ILE A 17 -12.14 21.68 9.18
N TYR A 18 -13.30 22.32 9.00
CA TYR A 18 -13.51 23.32 7.96
C TYR A 18 -12.60 24.54 8.16
N ALA A 19 -12.50 25.06 9.38
CA ALA A 19 -11.62 26.20 9.70
C ALA A 19 -10.14 25.87 9.43
N ALA A 20 -9.69 24.67 9.83
CA ALA A 20 -8.34 24.20 9.54
C ALA A 20 -8.07 24.12 8.02
N TYR A 21 -9.04 23.65 7.24
CA TYR A 21 -8.92 23.61 5.79
C TYR A 21 -8.86 25.01 5.15
N LEU A 22 -9.61 25.99 5.66
CA LEU A 22 -9.52 27.38 5.18
C LEU A 22 -8.16 28.01 5.50
N VAL A 23 -7.55 27.69 6.64
CA VAL A 23 -6.16 28.09 6.95
C VAL A 23 -5.20 27.44 5.95
N HIS A 24 -5.35 26.15 5.69
CA HIS A 24 -4.56 25.40 4.70
C HIS A 24 -4.65 26.02 3.30
N LEU A 25 -5.85 26.33 2.81
CA LEU A 25 -6.04 26.96 1.50
C LEU A 25 -5.37 28.34 1.39
N ARG A 26 -5.49 29.18 2.43
CA ARG A 26 -4.89 30.52 2.45
C ARG A 26 -3.36 30.45 2.37
N ARG A 27 -2.74 29.55 3.12
CA ARG A 27 -1.27 29.38 3.13
C ARG A 27 -0.70 29.00 1.76
N ARG A 28 -1.51 28.37 0.91
CA ARG A 28 -1.07 27.85 -0.40
C ARG A 28 -1.42 28.78 -1.56
N ASP A 29 -2.01 29.94 -1.27
CA ASP A 29 -2.57 30.86 -2.28
C ASP A 29 -3.50 30.14 -3.27
N ARG A 30 -4.24 29.14 -2.76
CA ARG A 30 -5.16 28.27 -3.51
C ARG A 30 -6.61 28.47 -3.12
N GLY A 31 -6.92 29.65 -2.57
CA GLY A 31 -8.25 30.03 -2.11
C GLY A 31 -9.25 30.18 -3.26
N ASN A 32 -9.79 29.07 -3.75
CA ASN A 32 -10.93 29.08 -4.66
C ASN A 32 -12.23 28.81 -3.87
N THR A 33 -13.24 29.66 -4.07
CA THR A 33 -14.58 29.53 -3.45
C THR A 33 -15.20 28.16 -3.72
N ALA A 34 -14.91 27.54 -4.87
CA ALA A 34 -15.36 26.19 -5.21
C ALA A 34 -14.82 25.12 -4.24
N TYR A 35 -13.57 25.23 -3.79
CA TYR A 35 -12.97 24.26 -2.84
C TYR A 35 -13.55 24.42 -1.44
N ALA A 36 -13.72 25.66 -0.98
CA ALA A 36 -14.38 25.96 0.29
C ALA A 36 -15.83 25.42 0.30
N GLN A 37 -16.59 25.68 -0.77
CA GLN A 37 -17.97 25.21 -0.86
C GLN A 37 -18.07 23.68 -0.97
N ALA A 38 -17.14 23.03 -1.69
CA ALA A 38 -17.06 21.58 -1.76
C ALA A 38 -16.76 20.96 -0.39
N ALA A 39 -15.80 21.51 0.37
CA ALA A 39 -15.49 21.07 1.73
C ALA A 39 -16.67 21.23 2.69
N ARG A 40 -17.37 22.37 2.64
CA ARG A 40 -18.59 22.59 3.42
C ARG A 40 -19.69 21.58 3.09
N SER A 41 -19.90 21.32 1.81
CA SER A 41 -20.90 20.34 1.34
C SER A 41 -20.55 18.92 1.76
N PHE A 42 -19.26 18.56 1.68
CA PHE A 42 -18.75 17.27 2.15
C PHE A 42 -19.00 17.10 3.64
N LEU A 43 -18.61 18.06 4.48
CA LEU A 43 -18.75 17.99 5.93
C LEU A 43 -20.20 18.00 6.40
N ARG A 44 -21.11 18.64 5.66
CA ARG A 44 -22.56 18.54 5.91
C ARG A 44 -23.08 17.13 5.67
N ARG A 45 -22.57 16.44 4.63
CA ARG A 45 -22.98 15.08 4.26
C ARG A 45 -22.31 14.00 5.11
N TRP A 46 -21.06 14.22 5.51
CA TRP A 46 -20.27 13.34 6.36
C TRP A 46 -19.66 14.14 7.52
N PRO A 47 -20.44 14.40 8.59
CA PRO A 47 -19.94 15.10 9.78
C PRO A 47 -18.81 14.33 10.47
N ARG A 48 -18.88 12.99 10.44
CA ARG A 48 -17.74 12.11 10.74
C ARG A 48 -17.05 11.78 9.44
N VAL A 49 -15.91 12.41 9.17
CA VAL A 49 -15.20 12.28 7.88
C VAL A 49 -14.82 10.83 7.55
N GLN A 50 -14.51 10.02 8.56
CA GLN A 50 -14.17 8.61 8.38
C GLN A 50 -15.33 7.79 7.80
N ALA A 51 -16.59 8.17 8.05
CA ALA A 51 -17.76 7.50 7.47
C ALA A 51 -17.84 7.64 5.93
N TRP A 52 -17.05 8.53 5.33
CA TRP A 52 -16.89 8.58 3.88
C TRP A 52 -16.08 7.39 3.35
N ALA A 53 -15.15 6.82 4.13
CA ALA A 53 -14.37 5.65 3.75
C ALA A 53 -15.22 4.37 3.69
N ASP A 54 -16.35 4.34 4.38
CA ASP A 54 -17.25 3.18 4.43
C ASP A 54 -18.21 3.10 3.23
N ILE A 55 -18.29 4.14 2.40
CA ILE A 55 -19.16 4.11 1.22
C ILE A 55 -18.50 3.28 0.09
N PRO A 56 -19.28 2.74 -0.84
CA PRO A 56 -18.75 1.99 -1.99
C PRO A 56 -17.63 2.74 -2.74
N LEU A 57 -16.56 2.02 -3.08
CA LEU A 57 -15.35 2.59 -3.67
C LEU A 57 -15.62 3.36 -4.97
N ASP A 58 -16.54 2.92 -5.82
CA ASP A 58 -16.96 3.66 -7.02
C ASP A 58 -17.50 5.06 -6.69
N LYS A 59 -18.28 5.19 -5.62
CA LYS A 59 -18.80 6.48 -5.12
C LYS A 59 -17.69 7.35 -4.53
N GLN A 60 -16.74 6.77 -3.81
CA GLN A 60 -15.54 7.50 -3.37
C GLN A 60 -14.74 8.00 -4.58
N LEU A 61 -14.58 7.14 -5.60
CA LEU A 61 -13.81 7.44 -6.79
C LEU A 61 -14.47 8.51 -7.67
N ALA A 62 -15.79 8.68 -7.59
CA ALA A 62 -16.58 9.69 -8.28
C ALA A 62 -16.43 11.12 -7.71
N ALA A 63 -15.71 11.32 -6.61
CA ALA A 63 -15.45 12.66 -6.07
C ALA A 63 -14.86 13.59 -7.15
N ASN A 64 -15.49 14.77 -7.30
CA ASN A 64 -15.14 15.75 -8.34
C ASN A 64 -13.84 16.49 -8.05
N CYS A 65 -13.35 17.27 -9.02
CA CYS A 65 -12.10 18.02 -8.90
C CYS A 65 -12.08 19.04 -7.75
N SER A 66 -13.23 19.59 -7.35
CA SER A 66 -13.33 20.54 -6.24
C SER A 66 -13.31 19.87 -4.86
N THR A 67 -13.71 18.60 -4.77
CA THR A 67 -13.74 17.83 -3.52
C THR A 67 -12.40 17.15 -3.23
N ARG A 68 -11.67 16.73 -4.27
CA ARG A 68 -10.39 15.99 -4.15
C ARG A 68 -9.31 16.71 -3.33
N PRO A 69 -9.11 18.04 -3.43
CA PRO A 69 -8.17 18.76 -2.57
C PRO A 69 -8.53 18.63 -1.10
N PHE A 70 -9.81 18.71 -0.75
CA PHE A 70 -10.27 18.53 0.63
C PHE A 70 -10.03 17.10 1.13
N VAL A 71 -10.33 16.08 0.32
CA VAL A 71 -10.02 14.69 0.67
C VAL A 71 -8.51 14.49 0.87
N THR A 72 -7.68 15.11 0.02
CA THR A 72 -6.22 15.08 0.19
C THR A 72 -5.77 15.73 1.49
N PHE A 73 -6.33 16.90 1.82
CA PHE A 73 -6.10 17.57 3.10
C PHE A 73 -6.46 16.67 4.29
N LEU A 74 -7.60 15.99 4.26
CA LEU A 74 -8.01 15.09 5.33
C LEU A 74 -7.02 13.93 5.50
N MET A 75 -6.51 13.36 4.40
CA MET A 75 -5.51 12.30 4.44
C MET A 75 -4.17 12.79 5.01
N VAL A 76 -3.61 13.89 4.51
CA VAL A 76 -2.30 14.40 4.98
C VAL A 76 -2.32 14.98 6.38
N SER A 77 -3.52 15.23 6.92
CA SER A 77 -3.71 15.69 8.29
C SER A 77 -4.21 14.58 9.23
N ARG A 78 -4.13 13.31 8.80
CA ARG A 78 -4.53 12.09 9.56
C ARG A 78 -5.98 12.05 10.01
N ARG A 79 -6.86 12.85 9.39
CA ARG A 79 -8.31 12.85 9.67
C ARG A 79 -9.07 11.78 8.90
N LEU A 80 -8.47 11.22 7.83
CA LEU A 80 -9.13 10.25 6.97
C LEU A 80 -8.16 9.14 6.55
N GLN A 81 -8.56 7.89 6.83
CA GLN A 81 -7.92 6.66 6.36
C GLN A 81 -8.86 5.99 5.35
N PRO A 82 -8.74 6.24 4.04
CA PRO A 82 -9.75 5.86 3.07
C PRO A 82 -9.69 4.39 2.63
N GLY A 83 -8.71 3.62 3.09
CA GLY A 83 -8.44 2.26 2.63
C GLY A 83 -7.38 2.21 1.53
N TYR A 84 -6.61 1.12 1.49
CA TYR A 84 -5.61 0.91 0.44
C TYR A 84 -6.24 0.81 -0.94
N ASP A 85 -7.45 0.26 -1.05
CA ASP A 85 -8.23 0.16 -2.27
C ASP A 85 -8.50 1.54 -2.91
N TYR A 86 -8.83 2.56 -2.12
CA TYR A 86 -8.91 3.94 -2.58
C TYR A 86 -7.52 4.48 -2.98
N LEU A 87 -6.53 4.30 -2.11
CA LEU A 87 -5.18 4.88 -2.29
C LEU A 87 -4.48 4.35 -3.55
N VAL A 88 -4.61 3.06 -3.89
CA VAL A 88 -3.99 2.48 -5.10
C VAL A 88 -4.68 2.92 -6.39
N HIS A 89 -5.94 3.37 -6.30
CA HIS A 89 -6.69 3.92 -7.43
C HIS A 89 -6.36 5.40 -7.72
N ARG A 90 -5.78 6.13 -6.78
CA ARG A 90 -5.44 7.54 -6.93
C ARG A 90 -3.98 7.77 -7.27
N LYS A 91 -3.74 8.75 -8.14
CA LYS A 91 -2.40 9.31 -8.36
C LYS A 91 -2.13 10.36 -7.27
N LEU A 92 -1.21 10.05 -6.36
CA LEU A 92 -0.82 10.94 -5.26
C LEU A 92 0.40 11.81 -5.61
N SER A 93 0.77 12.00 -6.88
CA SER A 93 1.92 12.84 -7.21
C SER A 93 1.70 14.31 -6.84
N SER A 94 0.45 14.78 -6.85
CA SER A 94 0.09 16.13 -6.40
C SER A 94 0.13 16.28 -4.86
N LEU A 95 0.25 15.17 -4.12
CA LEU A 95 0.36 15.16 -2.66
C LEU A 95 1.53 16.02 -2.18
N TRP A 96 2.65 16.04 -2.92
CA TRP A 96 3.82 16.85 -2.55
C TRP A 96 3.49 18.34 -2.40
N HIS A 97 2.47 18.85 -3.11
CA HIS A 97 2.02 20.22 -2.95
C HIS A 97 1.14 20.44 -1.70
N GLU A 98 0.64 19.38 -1.10
CA GLU A 98 -0.22 19.39 0.09
C GLU A 98 0.55 19.01 1.37
N LEU A 99 1.82 18.60 1.25
CA LEU A 99 2.62 18.15 2.39
C LEU A 99 3.23 19.26 3.24
N THR A 100 3.45 20.46 2.71
CA THR A 100 4.06 21.55 3.47
C THR A 100 3.26 21.83 4.74
N ASP A 101 3.94 21.81 5.90
CA ASP A 101 3.39 21.92 7.25
C ASP A 101 2.38 20.82 7.64
N SER A 102 2.31 19.73 6.88
CA SER A 102 1.47 18.57 7.22
C SER A 102 2.16 17.69 8.26
N CYS A 103 1.37 16.91 9.00
CA CYS A 103 1.92 15.95 9.96
C CYS A 103 2.71 14.80 9.31
N LEU A 104 2.61 14.62 7.98
CA LEU A 104 3.36 13.61 7.24
C LEU A 104 4.71 14.12 6.74
N GLN A 105 4.94 15.44 6.76
CA GLN A 105 6.15 16.03 6.21
C GLN A 105 7.43 15.52 6.90
N PRO A 106 7.54 15.50 8.25
CA PRO A 106 8.77 15.07 8.90
C PRO A 106 9.15 13.62 8.54
N ASP A 107 8.16 12.72 8.52
CA ASP A 107 8.34 11.32 8.14
C ASP A 107 8.81 11.18 6.68
N LEU A 108 8.21 11.92 5.74
CA LEU A 108 8.59 11.87 4.33
C LEU A 108 9.94 12.53 4.05
N ASP A 109 10.29 13.60 4.76
CA ASP A 109 11.59 14.26 4.66
C ASP A 109 12.71 13.36 5.21
N GLN A 110 12.45 12.64 6.32
CA GLN A 110 13.36 11.62 6.85
C GLN A 110 13.59 10.49 5.83
N PHE A 111 12.51 9.96 5.25
CA PHE A 111 12.59 8.91 4.23
C PHE A 111 13.36 9.36 2.99
N ILE A 112 13.05 10.55 2.44
CA ILE A 112 13.75 11.08 1.26
C ILE A 112 15.23 11.26 1.56
N SER A 113 15.57 11.82 2.73
CA SER A 113 16.96 12.03 3.12
C SER A 113 17.74 10.73 3.21
N ALA A 114 17.13 9.67 3.74
CA ALA A 114 17.73 8.33 3.78
C ALA A 114 17.91 7.74 2.37
N ALA A 115 16.91 7.86 1.50
CA ALA A 115 17.02 7.41 0.12
C ALA A 115 18.17 8.10 -0.62
N LEU A 116 18.34 9.42 -0.45
CA LEU A 116 19.44 10.16 -1.07
C LEU A 116 20.82 9.68 -0.55
N LYS A 117 20.95 9.39 0.75
CA LYS A 117 22.19 8.85 1.33
C LYS A 117 22.55 7.46 0.78
N LEU A 118 21.55 6.67 0.37
CA LEU A 118 21.72 5.37 -0.27
C LEU A 118 21.96 5.47 -1.80
N GLY A 119 22.09 6.68 -2.34
CA GLY A 119 22.41 6.91 -3.76
C GLY A 119 21.20 6.97 -4.69
N PHE A 120 19.97 6.94 -4.18
CA PHE A 120 18.80 7.17 -5.03
C PHE A 120 18.75 8.62 -5.50
N THR A 121 18.33 8.86 -6.74
CA THR A 121 18.08 10.23 -7.21
C THR A 121 16.87 10.85 -6.52
N LYS A 122 16.84 12.19 -6.38
CA LYS A 122 15.69 12.93 -5.81
C LYS A 122 14.37 12.57 -6.49
N ARG A 123 14.39 12.39 -7.81
CA ARG A 123 13.22 11.98 -8.60
C ARG A 123 12.70 10.60 -8.19
N VAL A 124 13.61 9.63 -8.02
CA VAL A 124 13.24 8.27 -7.62
C VAL A 124 12.78 8.25 -6.16
N ALA A 125 13.49 8.91 -5.25
CA ALA A 125 13.10 9.03 -3.85
C ALA A 125 11.68 9.64 -3.69
N SER A 126 11.39 10.72 -4.43
CA SER A 126 10.05 11.34 -4.45
C SER A 126 8.97 10.44 -5.07
N ALA A 127 9.33 9.66 -6.11
CA ALA A 127 8.40 8.68 -6.67
C ALA A 127 8.08 7.59 -5.64
N ILE A 128 9.08 7.01 -4.97
CA ILE A 128 8.87 5.99 -3.93
C ILE A 128 8.08 6.57 -2.76
N GLY A 129 8.43 7.77 -2.30
CA GLY A 129 7.74 8.44 -1.20
C GLY A 129 6.24 8.62 -1.46
N SER A 130 5.86 9.04 -2.66
CA SER A 130 4.44 9.21 -3.02
C SER A 130 3.75 7.92 -3.45
N GLN A 131 4.48 6.92 -3.95
CA GLN A 131 3.93 5.63 -4.38
C GLN A 131 3.69 4.68 -3.21
N ILE A 132 4.60 4.66 -2.24
CA ILE A 132 4.59 3.68 -1.15
C ILE A 132 4.40 4.38 0.18
N ILE A 133 5.39 5.16 0.62
CA ILE A 133 5.49 5.62 2.01
C ILE A 133 4.30 6.48 2.43
N ALA A 134 3.90 7.45 1.62
CA ALA A 134 2.74 8.28 1.92
C ALA A 134 1.45 7.46 2.06
N ARG A 135 1.26 6.40 1.27
CA ARG A 135 0.08 5.53 1.39
C ARG A 135 0.10 4.75 2.69
N LEU A 136 1.27 4.28 3.10
CA LEU A 136 1.45 3.60 4.38
C LEU A 136 1.15 4.54 5.53
N LEU A 137 1.78 5.73 5.57
CA LEU A 137 1.56 6.71 6.63
C LEU A 137 0.10 7.17 6.73
N ILE A 138 -0.57 7.36 5.59
CA ILE A 138 -2.00 7.72 5.55
C ILE A 138 -2.84 6.57 6.13
N GLN A 139 -2.65 5.34 5.65
CA GLN A 139 -3.54 4.24 6.00
C GLN A 139 -3.29 3.66 7.39
N THR A 140 -2.04 3.67 7.86
CA THR A 140 -1.72 3.13 9.20
C THR A 140 -1.92 4.15 10.30
N ALA A 141 -1.99 5.45 9.95
CA ALA A 141 -1.94 6.58 10.87
C ALA A 141 -0.75 6.55 11.87
N ARG A 142 0.28 5.75 11.57
CA ARG A 142 1.50 5.62 12.37
C ARG A 142 2.62 6.53 11.82
N PRO A 143 3.58 6.95 12.67
CA PRO A 143 4.82 7.59 12.18
C PRO A 143 5.64 6.60 11.33
N LEU A 144 6.66 7.10 10.62
CA LEU A 144 7.53 6.27 9.77
C LEU A 144 8.16 5.11 10.55
N THR A 145 8.60 5.39 11.77
CA THR A 145 9.22 4.41 12.69
C THR A 145 8.27 3.31 13.16
N GLY A 146 6.95 3.50 13.01
CA GLY A 146 5.94 2.51 13.36
C GLY A 146 5.51 1.62 12.20
N LEU A 147 6.07 1.78 11.00
CA LEU A 147 5.74 0.96 9.84
C LEU A 147 6.30 -0.46 9.99
N ARG A 148 5.54 -1.44 9.50
CA ARG A 148 5.84 -2.87 9.57
C ARG A 148 5.84 -3.49 8.19
N GLU A 149 6.46 -4.66 8.06
CA GLU A 149 6.45 -5.44 6.82
C GLU A 149 5.03 -5.84 6.39
N SER A 150 4.13 -6.10 7.35
CA SER A 150 2.71 -6.37 7.08
C SER A 150 2.01 -5.21 6.35
N ASP A 151 2.37 -3.96 6.65
CA ASP A 151 1.75 -2.79 6.02
C ASP A 151 2.09 -2.71 4.51
N LEU A 152 3.32 -3.10 4.16
CA LEU A 152 3.76 -3.21 2.77
C LEU A 152 3.03 -4.35 2.05
N GLN A 153 2.81 -5.47 2.73
CA GLN A 153 2.07 -6.62 2.20
C GLN A 153 0.61 -6.29 1.94
N GLU A 154 -0.07 -5.59 2.86
CA GLU A 154 -1.44 -5.13 2.69
C GLU A 154 -1.59 -4.16 1.50
N LEU A 155 -0.66 -3.21 1.34
CA LEU A 155 -0.62 -2.32 0.18
C LEU A 155 -0.45 -3.10 -1.15
N LEU A 156 0.46 -4.09 -1.17
CA LEU A 156 0.67 -4.94 -2.35
C LEU A 156 -0.57 -5.80 -2.66
N HIS A 157 -1.24 -6.32 -1.63
CA HIS A 157 -2.48 -7.07 -1.79
C HIS A 157 -3.57 -6.20 -2.45
N ALA A 158 -3.75 -4.96 -1.98
CA ALA A 158 -4.69 -4.02 -2.59
C ALA A 158 -4.33 -3.70 -4.06
N CYS A 159 -3.04 -3.64 -4.39
CA CYS A 159 -2.59 -3.49 -5.78
C CYS A 159 -3.01 -4.68 -6.65
N ASP A 160 -2.95 -5.90 -6.12
CA ASP A 160 -3.32 -7.13 -6.83
C ASP A 160 -4.84 -7.21 -7.04
N VAL A 161 -5.62 -6.90 -6.02
CA VAL A 161 -7.09 -6.77 -6.13
C VAL A 161 -7.46 -5.74 -7.21
N ARG A 162 -6.82 -4.57 -7.21
CA ARG A 162 -7.02 -3.55 -8.25
C ARG A 162 -6.65 -4.06 -9.65
N GLN A 163 -5.55 -4.79 -9.78
CA GLN A 163 -5.11 -5.32 -11.07
C GLN A 163 -6.13 -6.33 -11.63
N VAL A 164 -6.62 -7.26 -10.80
CA VAL A 164 -7.68 -8.20 -11.18
C VAL A 164 -8.93 -7.45 -11.63
N ARG A 165 -9.37 -6.45 -10.87
CA ARG A 165 -10.62 -5.71 -11.17
C ARG A 165 -10.54 -4.83 -12.41
N THR A 166 -9.37 -4.24 -12.69
CA THR A 166 -9.24 -3.17 -13.73
C THR A 166 -8.41 -3.57 -14.94
N GLY A 167 -7.72 -4.71 -14.89
CA GLY A 167 -6.70 -5.10 -15.88
C GLY A 167 -5.44 -4.23 -15.89
N ARG A 168 -5.37 -3.17 -15.07
CA ARG A 168 -4.23 -2.24 -15.06
C ARG A 168 -3.12 -2.77 -14.16
N GLY A 169 -1.98 -3.10 -14.78
CA GLY A 169 -0.82 -3.65 -14.08
C GLY A 169 -0.31 -2.80 -12.90
N ALA A 170 0.16 -3.48 -11.85
CA ALA A 170 0.75 -2.89 -10.65
C ALA A 170 2.28 -2.99 -10.58
N LYS A 171 2.96 -3.22 -11.72
CA LYS A 171 4.43 -3.42 -11.78
C LYS A 171 5.21 -2.28 -11.12
N HIS A 172 4.76 -1.04 -11.30
CA HIS A 172 5.39 0.13 -10.69
C HIS A 172 5.35 0.09 -9.16
N TYR A 173 4.22 -0.29 -8.56
CA TYR A 173 4.12 -0.48 -7.10
C TYR A 173 5.05 -1.59 -6.61
N ARG A 174 5.11 -2.73 -7.30
CA ARG A 174 6.01 -3.84 -6.91
C ARG A 174 7.47 -3.42 -6.93
N SER A 175 7.89 -2.77 -8.02
CA SER A 175 9.26 -2.26 -8.17
C SER A 175 9.62 -1.23 -7.12
N THR A 176 8.74 -0.25 -6.83
CA THR A 176 9.03 0.78 -5.83
C THR A 176 8.90 0.28 -4.39
N THR A 177 8.09 -0.76 -4.13
CA THR A 177 8.00 -1.42 -2.82
C THR A 177 9.32 -2.09 -2.44
N HIS A 178 10.02 -2.71 -3.40
CA HIS A 178 11.35 -3.28 -3.16
C HIS A 178 12.34 -2.21 -2.69
N SER A 179 12.43 -1.08 -3.40
CA SER A 179 13.30 0.03 -2.98
C SER A 179 12.86 0.65 -1.66
N ALA A 180 11.55 0.77 -1.40
CA ALA A 180 11.03 1.27 -0.13
C ALA A 180 11.47 0.38 1.05
N ARG A 181 11.36 -0.94 0.91
CA ARG A 181 11.83 -1.90 1.92
C ARG A 181 13.31 -1.76 2.21
N GLN A 182 14.15 -1.64 1.18
CA GLN A 182 15.59 -1.43 1.35
C GLN A 182 15.88 -0.17 2.16
N ILE A 183 15.22 0.96 1.83
CA ILE A 183 15.41 2.23 2.54
C ILE A 183 14.93 2.11 3.99
N LEU A 184 13.79 1.47 4.25
CA LEU A 184 13.25 1.27 5.60
C LEU A 184 14.15 0.34 6.45
N PHE A 185 14.74 -0.69 5.85
CA PHE A 185 15.73 -1.54 6.52
C PHE A 185 16.98 -0.73 6.92
N HIS A 186 17.52 0.10 6.03
CA HIS A 186 18.66 0.97 6.34
C HIS A 186 18.35 2.06 7.39
N LEU A 187 17.07 2.42 7.55
CA LEU A 187 16.60 3.27 8.63
C LEU A 187 16.43 2.53 9.96
N GLY A 188 16.62 1.20 10.00
CA GLY A 188 16.39 0.36 11.18
C GLY A 188 14.90 0.19 11.53
N ILE A 189 14.00 0.41 10.57
CA ILE A 189 12.55 0.33 10.76
C ILE A 189 12.03 -1.08 10.46
N LEU A 190 12.61 -1.74 9.46
CA LEU A 190 12.34 -3.14 9.17
C LEU A 190 13.53 -3.98 9.60
N ASP A 191 13.26 -5.10 10.26
CA ASP A 191 14.30 -5.99 10.81
C ASP A 191 14.98 -6.84 9.73
N ALA A 192 14.25 -7.13 8.64
CA ALA A 192 14.72 -7.99 7.57
C ALA A 192 15.17 -7.17 6.35
N GLN A 193 16.36 -7.48 5.86
CA GLN A 193 16.79 -6.99 4.56
C GLN A 193 15.87 -7.57 3.47
N THR A 194 15.60 -6.78 2.43
CA THR A 194 14.85 -7.30 1.30
C THR A 194 15.64 -8.44 0.65
N PRO A 195 15.04 -9.63 0.42
CA PRO A 195 15.73 -10.68 -0.31
C PRO A 195 16.16 -10.14 -1.68
N PRO A 196 17.33 -10.56 -2.19
CA PRO A 196 17.72 -10.25 -3.56
C PRO A 196 16.59 -10.64 -4.52
N ALA A 197 16.43 -9.89 -5.61
CA ALA A 197 15.37 -10.15 -6.60
C ALA A 197 15.35 -11.59 -7.11
N VAL A 198 16.53 -12.23 -7.18
CA VAL A 198 16.71 -13.65 -7.50
C VAL A 198 16.03 -14.53 -6.45
N THR A 199 16.37 -14.36 -5.16
CA THR A 199 15.79 -15.12 -4.04
C THR A 199 14.27 -14.98 -3.94
N ALA A 200 13.73 -13.78 -4.16
CA ALA A 200 12.28 -13.56 -4.14
C ALA A 200 11.56 -14.27 -5.31
N LEU A 201 12.20 -14.35 -6.48
CA LEU A 201 11.67 -15.10 -7.63
C LEU A 201 11.72 -16.61 -7.37
N THR A 202 12.82 -17.10 -6.79
CA THR A 202 13.02 -18.49 -6.38
C THR A 202 11.95 -18.94 -5.39
N LEU A 203 11.71 -18.16 -4.32
CA LEU A 203 10.66 -18.45 -3.33
C LEU A 203 9.25 -18.50 -3.95
N LYS A 204 8.95 -17.58 -4.88
CA LYS A 204 7.66 -17.58 -5.57
C LYS A 204 7.50 -18.82 -6.47
N ASN A 205 8.56 -19.23 -7.15
CA ASN A 205 8.55 -20.44 -7.98
C ASN A 205 8.40 -21.70 -7.13
N LEU A 206 9.09 -21.78 -5.98
CA LEU A 206 8.95 -22.88 -5.02
C LEU A 206 7.51 -23.03 -4.52
N ALA A 207 6.85 -21.92 -4.15
CA ALA A 207 5.46 -21.96 -3.70
C ALA A 207 4.50 -22.50 -4.77
N VAL A 208 4.70 -22.13 -6.04
CA VAL A 208 3.88 -22.63 -7.16
C VAL A 208 4.14 -24.11 -7.41
N LEU A 209 5.42 -24.54 -7.41
CA LEU A 209 5.78 -25.95 -7.60
C LEU A 209 5.25 -26.82 -6.47
N ALA A 210 5.30 -26.35 -5.23
CA ALA A 210 4.76 -27.07 -4.07
C ALA A 210 3.24 -27.25 -4.15
N ALA A 211 2.50 -26.22 -4.59
CA ALA A 211 1.04 -26.34 -4.80
C ALA A 211 0.71 -27.35 -5.90
N GLN A 212 1.40 -27.28 -7.05
CA GLN A 212 1.23 -28.24 -8.15
C GLN A 212 1.55 -29.69 -7.73
N ARG A 213 2.53 -29.85 -6.84
CA ARG A 213 2.89 -31.16 -6.30
C ARG A 213 1.77 -31.75 -5.46
N ILE A 214 1.16 -30.95 -4.58
CA ILE A 214 0.02 -31.37 -3.76
C ILE A 214 -1.16 -31.77 -4.66
N ASP A 215 -1.52 -30.93 -5.64
CA ASP A 215 -2.61 -31.25 -6.57
C ASP A 215 -2.36 -32.56 -7.34
N ALA A 216 -1.13 -32.77 -7.81
CA ALA A 216 -0.75 -34.00 -8.51
C ALA A 216 -0.78 -35.25 -7.60
N GLN A 217 -0.49 -35.09 -6.30
CA GLN A 217 -0.62 -36.17 -5.32
C GLN A 217 -2.07 -36.54 -5.07
N ASP A 218 -2.95 -35.55 -4.94
CA ASP A 218 -4.38 -35.77 -4.75
C ASP A 218 -5.00 -36.46 -5.97
N LEU A 219 -4.61 -36.07 -7.20
CA LEU A 219 -5.02 -36.73 -8.44
C LEU A 219 -4.54 -38.18 -8.53
N ALA A 220 -3.30 -38.46 -8.11
CA ALA A 220 -2.78 -39.84 -8.09
C ALA A 220 -3.60 -40.73 -7.15
N ALA A 221 -3.94 -40.21 -5.96
CA ALA A 221 -4.72 -40.94 -4.96
C ALA A 221 -6.18 -41.19 -5.42
N ASP A 222 -6.82 -40.23 -6.10
CA ASP A 222 -8.16 -40.42 -6.67
C ASP A 222 -8.15 -41.43 -7.82
N ALA A 223 -7.19 -41.34 -8.74
CA ALA A 223 -7.05 -42.29 -9.85
C ALA A 223 -6.85 -43.73 -9.35
N GLU A 224 -6.04 -43.92 -8.30
CA GLU A 224 -5.82 -45.22 -7.69
C GLU A 224 -7.09 -45.79 -7.04
N LYS A 225 -7.84 -44.97 -6.29
CA LYS A 225 -9.13 -45.38 -5.71
C LYS A 225 -10.15 -45.81 -6.76
N ARG A 226 -10.08 -45.23 -7.97
CA ARG A 226 -10.96 -45.55 -9.10
C ARG A 226 -10.46 -46.72 -9.94
N GLY A 227 -9.29 -47.31 -9.61
CA GLY A 227 -8.69 -48.40 -10.36
C GLY A 227 -8.04 -47.97 -11.68
N TRP A 228 -7.82 -46.67 -11.90
CA TRP A 228 -7.14 -46.14 -13.08
C TRP A 228 -5.62 -46.15 -12.86
N ILE A 229 -5.05 -47.35 -12.80
CA ILE A 229 -3.66 -47.56 -12.38
C ILE A 229 -2.65 -46.84 -13.29
N ASP A 230 -2.84 -46.88 -14.61
CA ASP A 230 -1.98 -46.17 -15.56
C ASP A 230 -2.01 -44.64 -15.35
N GLU A 231 -3.17 -44.10 -14.97
CA GLU A 231 -3.33 -42.67 -14.70
C GLU A 231 -2.69 -42.28 -13.37
N ALA A 232 -2.86 -43.10 -12.34
CA ALA A 232 -2.17 -42.93 -11.06
C ALA A 232 -0.64 -42.93 -11.25
N ASP A 233 -0.11 -43.83 -12.08
CA ASP A 233 1.33 -43.88 -12.40
C ASP A 233 1.81 -42.65 -13.17
N ARG A 234 0.99 -42.09 -14.06
CA ARG A 234 1.31 -40.82 -14.73
C ARG A 234 1.39 -39.66 -13.72
N HIS A 235 0.44 -39.57 -12.80
CA HIS A 235 0.47 -38.53 -11.76
C HIS A 235 1.64 -38.70 -10.79
N ARG A 236 1.99 -39.93 -10.38
CA ARG A 236 3.19 -40.20 -9.55
C ARG A 236 4.47 -39.76 -10.24
N LYS A 237 4.62 -40.02 -11.54
CA LYS A 237 5.77 -39.54 -12.33
C LYS A 237 5.84 -38.01 -12.38
N LEU A 238 4.69 -37.33 -12.43
CA LEU A 238 4.64 -35.86 -12.36
C LEU A 238 5.09 -35.36 -10.98
N VAL A 239 4.63 -35.98 -9.89
CA VAL A 239 5.06 -35.67 -8.53
C VAL A 239 6.58 -35.80 -8.39
N SER A 240 7.17 -36.91 -8.85
CA SER A 240 8.63 -37.09 -8.80
C SER A 240 9.41 -36.03 -9.59
N ARG A 241 8.87 -35.54 -10.71
CA ARG A 241 9.48 -34.43 -11.46
C ARG A 241 9.38 -33.10 -10.71
N LEU A 242 8.24 -32.84 -10.09
CA LEU A 242 8.05 -31.63 -9.26
C LEU A 242 8.96 -31.65 -8.04
N ASP A 243 9.13 -32.80 -7.38
CA ASP A 243 10.09 -32.98 -6.29
C ASP A 243 11.52 -32.66 -6.73
N ALA A 244 11.95 -33.16 -7.89
CA ALA A 244 13.28 -32.85 -8.42
C ALA A 244 13.47 -31.35 -8.74
N LEU A 245 12.44 -30.70 -9.28
CA LEU A 245 12.46 -29.26 -9.56
C LEU A 245 12.49 -28.43 -8.26
N ILE A 246 11.75 -28.84 -7.23
CA ILE A 246 11.76 -28.19 -5.91
C ILE A 246 13.17 -28.31 -5.31
N THR A 247 13.76 -29.52 -5.26
CA THR A 247 15.11 -29.73 -4.72
C THR A 247 16.18 -28.95 -5.49
N GLN A 248 16.10 -28.90 -6.83
CA GLN A 248 17.03 -28.09 -7.64
C GLN A 248 16.88 -26.60 -7.37
N THR A 249 15.65 -26.14 -7.14
CA THR A 249 15.35 -24.72 -6.89
C THR A 249 15.71 -24.31 -5.45
N GLU A 250 15.66 -25.23 -4.48
CA GLU A 250 16.12 -25.02 -3.09
C GLU A 250 17.64 -25.03 -2.95
N SER A 251 18.35 -25.73 -3.85
CA SER A 251 19.81 -25.85 -3.84
C SER A 251 20.54 -24.75 -4.63
N ALA A 252 19.81 -23.82 -5.24
CA ALA A 252 20.30 -22.76 -6.13
C ALA A 252 20.23 -21.37 -5.47
#